data_AF-A0A3B5PYK5-F1
#
_entry.id   AF-A0A3B5PYK5-F1
#
_cell.length_a   1.000
_cell.length_b   1.000
_cell.length_c   1.000
_cell.angle_alpha   90.00
_cell.angle_beta   90.00
_cell.angle_gamma   90.00
#
_symmetry.space_group_name_H-M   'P 1'
#
loop_
_entity.id
_entity.type
_entity.pdbx_description
1 polymer ?
#
loop_
_entity_poly.entity_id
_entity_poly.type
_entity_poly.pdbx_seq_one_letter_code
_entity_poly.pdbx_strand_id
1 'polypeptide(L)' 'LKNKCEMKEKSRNAAKTRRERENGEFYELAKLLPLPAAITSQLDKASIIRLTSSYLRMRNLVVGCKLLPDGVGSVETL' A
#
# COMPACT_ATOMS: atom_id res chain seq x y z
N LEU A 1 1.49 -31.71 -26.09
CA LEU A 1 0.51 -31.25 -25.06
C LEU A 1 1.15 -30.84 -23.71
N LYS A 2 2.41 -31.20 -23.40
CA LYS A 2 3.11 -30.82 -22.16
C LYS A 2 3.37 -29.31 -21.99
N ASN A 3 3.65 -28.60 -23.08
CA ASN A 3 4.08 -27.19 -23.05
C ASN A 3 3.00 -26.19 -22.58
N LYS A 4 1.71 -26.55 -22.62
CA LYS A 4 0.60 -25.66 -22.20
C LYS A 4 0.49 -25.54 -20.67
N CYS A 5 0.81 -26.60 -19.93
CA CYS A 5 0.84 -26.56 -18.46
C CYS A 5 2.04 -25.74 -17.95
N GLU A 6 3.21 -25.87 -18.58
CA GLU A 6 4.44 -25.17 -18.15
C GLU A 6 4.34 -23.64 -18.31
N MET A 7 3.71 -23.14 -19.37
CA MET A 7 3.48 -21.69 -19.53
C MET A 7 2.43 -21.16 -18.53
N LYS A 8 1.43 -21.98 -18.19
CA LYS A 8 0.42 -21.65 -17.17
C LYS A 8 1.05 -21.65 -15.76
N GLU A 9 1.97 -22.57 -15.50
CA GLU A 9 2.78 -22.67 -14.27
C GLU A 9 3.68 -21.43 -14.10
N LYS A 10 4.41 -21.04 -15.16
CA LYS A 10 5.28 -19.84 -15.17
C LYS A 10 4.47 -18.56 -14.94
N SER A 11 3.32 -18.41 -15.60
CA SER A 11 2.43 -17.26 -15.41
C SER A 11 1.84 -17.23 -13.98
N ARG A 12 1.45 -18.39 -13.43
CA ARG A 12 0.97 -18.51 -12.04
C ARG A 12 2.05 -18.08 -11.04
N ASN A 13 3.28 -18.54 -11.22
CA ASN A 13 4.41 -18.18 -10.35
C ASN A 13 4.78 -16.70 -10.48
N ALA A 14 4.70 -16.12 -11.69
CA ALA A 14 4.91 -14.69 -11.91
C ALA A 14 3.83 -13.84 -11.21
N ALA A 15 2.56 -14.23 -11.28
CA ALA A 15 1.47 -13.55 -10.58
C ALA A 15 1.61 -13.66 -9.06
N LYS A 16 2.03 -14.82 -8.54
CA LYS A 16 2.30 -15.01 -7.11
C LYS A 16 3.44 -14.13 -6.63
N THR A 17 4.57 -14.11 -7.35
CA THR A 17 5.73 -13.27 -7.04
C THR A 17 5.36 -11.78 -7.01
N ARG A 18 4.51 -11.33 -7.95
CA ARG A 18 3.99 -9.95 -7.96
C ARG A 18 3.18 -9.64 -6.69
N ARG A 19 2.28 -10.54 -6.27
CA ARG A 19 1.47 -10.37 -5.05
C ARG A 19 2.32 -10.38 -3.78
N GLU A 20 3.32 -11.25 -3.71
CA GLU A 20 4.23 -11.34 -2.56
C GLU A 20 5.09 -10.09 -2.43
N ARG A 21 5.63 -9.57 -3.54
CA ARG A 21 6.37 -8.31 -3.56
C ARG A 21 5.51 -7.14 -3.10
N GLU A 22 4.30 -7.03 -3.65
CA GLU A 22 3.36 -5.98 -3.26
C GLU A 22 3.00 -6.07 -1.76
N ASN A 23 2.73 -7.27 -1.23
CA ASN A 23 2.50 -7.47 0.21
C ASN A 23 3.69 -7.02 1.06
N GLY A 24 4.92 -7.31 0.62
CA GLY A 24 6.14 -6.85 1.28
C GLY A 24 6.24 -5.32 1.32
N GLU A 25 5.99 -4.66 0.19
CA GLU A 25 6.00 -3.20 0.08
C GLU A 25 4.94 -2.55 0.98
N PHE A 26 3.73 -3.13 1.07
CA PHE A 26 2.70 -2.67 2.02
C PHE A 26 3.13 -2.80 3.49
N TYR A 27 3.80 -3.89 3.83
CA TYR A 27 4.26 -4.12 5.20
C TYR A 27 5.40 -3.18 5.59
N GLU A 28 6.34 -2.93 4.67
CA GLU A 28 7.38 -1.91 4.87
C GLU A 28 6.78 -0.51 5.01
N LEU A 29 5.78 -0.18 4.19
CA LEU A 29 5.05 1.09 4.34
C LEU A 29 4.41 1.20 5.73
N ALA A 30 3.77 0.14 6.22
CA ALA A 30 3.15 0.10 7.55
C ALA A 30 4.17 0.37 8.68
N LYS A 31 5.41 -0.12 8.55
CA LYS A 31 6.49 0.12 9.54
C LYS A 31 6.99 1.56 9.56
N LEU A 32 6.86 2.30 8.46
CA LEU A 32 7.29 3.69 8.38
C LEU A 32 6.31 4.67 9.06
N LEU A 33 5.07 4.23 9.33
CA LEU A 33 4.14 5.03 10.10
C LEU A 33 4.61 5.16 11.56
N PRO A 34 4.36 6.30 12.22
CA PRO A 34 4.69 6.50 13.63
C PRO A 34 3.67 5.77 14.54
N LEU A 35 3.52 4.47 14.35
CA LEU A 35 2.61 3.60 15.09
C LEU A 35 3.40 2.40 15.66
N PRO A 36 3.03 1.88 16.83
CA PRO A 36 3.63 0.68 17.38
C PRO A 36 3.54 -0.52 16.42
N ALA A 37 4.62 -1.30 16.30
CA ALA A 37 4.69 -2.48 15.42
C ALA A 37 3.60 -3.55 15.71
N ALA A 38 3.14 -3.60 16.97
CA ALA A 38 2.03 -4.47 17.39
C ALA A 38 0.70 -4.14 16.69
N ILE A 39 0.52 -2.89 16.27
CA ILE A 39 -0.69 -2.42 15.58
C ILE A 39 -0.48 -2.51 14.06
N THR A 40 0.68 -2.10 13.56
CA THR A 40 0.96 -2.08 12.11
C THR A 40 1.01 -3.46 11.48
N SER A 41 1.27 -4.50 12.26
CA SER A 41 1.22 -5.91 11.84
C SER A 41 -0.19 -6.47 11.65
N GLN A 42 -1.20 -5.83 12.27
CA GLN A 42 -2.61 -6.26 12.18
C GLN A 42 -3.42 -5.44 11.18
N LEU A 43 -2.82 -4.41 10.56
CA LEU A 43 -3.53 -3.54 9.62
C LEU A 43 -3.76 -4.26 8.28
N ASP A 44 -4.97 -4.11 7.76
CA ASP A 44 -5.28 -4.47 6.39
C ASP A 44 -4.66 -3.47 5.40
N LYS A 45 -4.50 -3.89 4.13
CA LYS A 45 -3.88 -3.07 3.08
C LYS A 45 -4.58 -1.72 2.85
N ALA A 46 -5.91 -1.67 2.95
CA ALA A 46 -6.66 -0.44 2.71
C ALA A 46 -6.44 0.55 3.87
N SER A 47 -6.47 0.05 5.10
CA SER A 47 -6.15 0.84 6.30
C SER A 47 -4.72 1.38 6.26
N ILE A 48 -3.73 0.61 5.82
CA ILE A 48 -2.34 1.10 5.65
C ILE A 48 -2.30 2.30 4.70
N ILE A 49 -2.98 2.23 3.55
CA ILE A 49 -3.04 3.32 2.57
C ILE A 49 -3.75 4.55 3.12
N ARG A 50 -4.92 4.34 3.76
CA ARG A 50 -5.71 5.42 4.37
C ARG A 50 -4.91 6.16 5.44
N LEU A 51 -4.27 5.41 6.35
CA LEU A 51 -3.45 5.98 7.43
C LEU A 51 -2.22 6.68 6.88
N THR A 52 -1.54 6.11 5.89
CA THR A 52 -0.38 6.74 5.24
C THR A 52 -0.77 8.06 4.57
N SER A 53 -1.86 8.06 3.79
CA SER A 53 -2.36 9.26 3.11
C SER A 53 -2.72 10.36 4.12
N SER A 54 -3.45 10.00 5.18
CA SER A 54 -3.79 10.93 6.26
C SER A 54 -2.55 11.43 7.00
N TYR A 55 -1.55 10.58 7.24
CA TYR A 55 -0.29 10.96 7.87
C TYR A 55 0.49 11.99 7.05
N LEU A 56 0.61 11.77 5.74
CA LEU A 56 1.27 12.72 4.84
C LEU A 56 0.53 14.07 4.78
N ARG A 57 -0.81 14.04 4.73
CA ARG A 57 -1.64 15.26 4.79
C ARG A 57 -1.43 16.02 6.09
N MET A 58 -1.50 15.34 7.24
CA MET A 58 -1.29 15.96 8.56
C MET A 58 0.12 16.49 8.73
N ARG A 59 1.14 15.75 8.26
CA ARG A 59 2.54 16.23 8.29
C ARG A 59 2.71 17.50 7.48
N ASN A 60 2.04 17.60 6.34
CA ASN A 60 2.03 18.82 5.52
C ASN A 60 1.36 19.99 6.26
N LEU A 61 0.29 19.75 7.01
CA LEU A 61 -0.39 20.79 7.80
C LEU A 61 0.43 21.25 9.02
N VAL A 62 1.15 20.33 9.68
CA VAL A 62 1.84 20.60 10.96
C VAL A 62 3.26 21.13 10.77
N VAL A 63 3.98 20.71 9.72
CA VAL A 63 5.45 20.94 9.59
C VAL A 63 5.80 22.01 8.55
N GLY A 64 4.91 22.36 7.61
CA GLY A 64 5.28 23.26 6.51
C GLY A 64 4.10 24.01 5.91
N CYS A 65 4.06 25.32 6.17
CA CYS A 65 3.26 26.27 5.42
C CYS A 65 3.31 26.01 3.89
N LYS A 66 2.12 25.98 3.27
CA LYS A 66 1.82 26.26 1.85
C LYS A 66 2.45 25.34 0.79
N LEU A 67 1.62 24.49 0.17
CA LEU A 67 1.22 24.56 -1.26
C LEU A 67 0.59 23.24 -1.70
N LEU A 68 -0.73 23.24 -1.80
CA LEU A 68 -1.47 22.77 -2.98
C LEU A 68 -2.93 23.21 -2.77
N PRO A 69 -3.40 24.28 -3.44
CA PRO A 69 -4.79 24.26 -3.90
C PRO A 69 -4.89 23.12 -4.94
N ASP A 70 -6.11 22.71 -5.26
CA ASP A 70 -6.42 21.79 -6.36
C ASP A 70 -6.46 20.29 -5.98
N GLY A 71 -7.64 19.87 -5.54
CA GLY A 71 -8.31 18.71 -6.17
C GLY A 71 -7.72 17.31 -5.94
N VAL A 72 -7.91 16.76 -4.75
CA VAL A 72 -8.03 15.30 -4.53
C VAL A 72 -9.20 15.07 -3.55
N GLY A 73 -10.45 14.98 -4.01
CA GLY A 73 -10.92 14.07 -5.03
C GLY A 73 -11.36 12.77 -4.36
N SER A 74 -12.64 12.72 -3.96
CA SER A 74 -13.50 11.53 -3.75
C SER A 74 -12.85 10.17 -3.52
N VAL A 75 -12.21 9.94 -2.38
CA VAL A 75 -12.00 8.58 -1.86
C VAL A 75 -12.62 8.42 -0.47
N GLU A 76 -13.83 8.97 -0.32
CA GLU A 76 -14.84 8.49 0.63
C GLU A 76 -15.97 7.85 -0.19
N THR A 77 -15.74 6.71 -0.83
CA THR A 77 -16.81 5.76 -1.17
C THR A 77 -16.18 4.38 -1.40
N LEU A 78 -16.62 3.41 -0.59
CA LEU A 78 -16.24 1.99 -0.48
C LEU A 78 -14.98 1.68 0.36
#